data_AF-A0A942UYF4-F1
#
_entry.id   AF-A0A942UYF4-F1
#
_cell.length_a   1.000
_cell.length_b   1.000
_cell.length_c   1.000
_cell.angle_alpha   90.00
_cell.angle_beta   90.00
_cell.angle_gamma   90.00
#
_symmetry.space_group_name_H-M   'P 1'
#
loop_
_entity.id
_entity.type
_entity.pdbx_description
1 polymer ?
#
loop_
_entity_poly.entity_id
_entity_poly.type
_entity_poly.pdbx_seq_one_letter_code
_entity_poly.pdbx_strand_id
1 'polypeptide(L)'
;MDRVNEILNLYTNEIILGLIVFSLFLLLLFLIQEFRVSSIKKKYNKLLEDSKGTSLEEILFNHLDEMKNVKEEVKEVKNYASNIDNRLKTSIQRVGMIRYNAFDDMGSDLSFSVALLDDNNTGIVISNLFGRNESITYGKPVINGESDYKLSIEEIQAIDRAKRNSLYMEDKMRKAVK
;
A
#
# COMPACT_ATOMS: atom_id res chain seq x y z
N MET A 1 21.24 -24.00 86.50
CA MET A 1 21.95 -23.16 85.51
C MET A 1 23.16 -23.92 84.95
N ASP A 2 24.00 -24.53 85.79
CA ASP A 2 25.25 -25.19 85.34
C ASP A 2 25.03 -26.38 84.39
N ARG A 3 24.05 -27.26 84.66
CA ARG A 3 23.72 -28.39 83.76
C ARG A 3 23.22 -27.98 82.37
N VAL A 4 22.57 -26.83 82.26
CA VAL A 4 22.08 -26.30 80.98
C VAL A 4 23.25 -25.72 80.18
N ASN A 5 24.18 -25.04 80.85
CA ASN A 5 25.40 -24.52 80.25
C ASN A 5 26.35 -25.65 79.80
N GLU A 6 26.40 -26.76 80.53
CA GLU A 6 27.19 -27.95 80.17
C GLU A 6 26.69 -28.61 78.87
N ILE A 7 25.37 -28.72 78.71
CA ILE A 7 24.73 -29.24 77.49
C ILE A 7 24.91 -28.25 76.32
N LEU A 8 24.78 -26.94 76.58
CA LEU A 8 25.00 -25.91 75.55
C LEU A 8 26.45 -25.87 75.05
N ASN A 9 27.43 -26.11 75.94
CA ASN A 9 28.86 -26.19 75.58
C ASN A 9 29.20 -27.44 74.77
N LEU A 10 28.43 -28.52 74.93
CA LEU A 10 28.58 -29.74 74.12
C LEU A 10 28.11 -29.54 72.67
N TYR A 11 27.04 -28.74 72.46
CA TYR A 11 26.42 -28.54 71.14
C TYR A 11 26.77 -27.20 70.45
N THR A 12 27.67 -26.40 71.03
CA THR A 12 27.95 -25.03 70.51
C THR A 12 28.61 -25.07 69.14
N ASN A 13 29.45 -26.05 68.88
CA ASN A 13 30.17 -26.20 67.62
C ASN A 13 29.23 -26.55 66.46
N GLU A 14 28.24 -27.41 66.71
CA GLU A 14 27.20 -27.78 65.73
C GLU A 14 26.32 -26.58 65.37
N ILE A 15 25.94 -25.76 66.37
CA ILE A 15 25.17 -24.53 66.15
C ILE A 15 25.98 -23.53 65.31
N ILE A 16 27.26 -23.32 65.62
CA ILE A 16 28.14 -22.43 64.85
C ILE A 16 28.29 -22.92 63.41
N LEU A 17 28.52 -24.22 63.20
CA LEU A 17 28.58 -24.82 61.86
C LEU A 17 27.29 -24.60 61.07
N GLY A 18 26.13 -24.82 61.70
CA GLY A 18 24.83 -24.57 61.08
C GLY A 18 24.65 -23.10 60.67
N LEU A 19 25.05 -22.17 61.52
CA LEU A 19 25.04 -20.73 61.22
C LEU A 19 25.96 -20.35 60.06
N ILE A 20 27.15 -20.93 59.99
CA ILE A 20 28.10 -20.69 58.88
C ILE A 20 27.52 -21.18 57.56
N VAL A 21 26.97 -22.40 57.54
CA VAL A 21 26.33 -22.97 56.34
C VAL A 21 25.14 -22.13 55.92
N PHE A 22 24.31 -21.69 56.87
CA PHE A 22 23.16 -20.83 56.59
C PHE A 22 23.58 -19.45 56.04
N SER A 23 24.65 -18.86 56.59
CA SER A 23 25.22 -17.60 56.10
C SER A 23 25.77 -17.73 54.68
N LEU A 24 26.51 -18.81 54.39
CA LEU A 24 27.01 -19.12 53.05
C LEU A 24 25.87 -19.32 52.05
N PHE A 25 24.79 -19.99 52.47
CA PHE A 25 23.60 -20.18 51.65
C PHE A 25 22.92 -18.85 51.31
N LEU A 26 22.75 -17.95 52.28
CA LEU A 26 22.21 -16.61 52.04
C LEU A 26 23.09 -15.79 51.08
N LEU A 27 24.41 -15.87 51.25
CA LEU A 27 25.37 -15.19 50.38
C LEU A 27 25.27 -15.69 48.93
N LEU A 28 25.09 -17.00 48.75
CA LEU A 28 24.90 -17.60 47.43
C LEU A 28 23.61 -17.12 46.76
N LEU A 29 22.49 -17.03 47.50
CA LEU A 29 21.25 -16.45 47.00
C LEU A 29 21.40 -14.98 46.60
N PHE A 30 22.12 -14.20 47.42
CA PHE A 30 22.39 -12.78 47.15
C PHE A 30 23.18 -12.59 45.84
N LEU A 31 24.22 -13.40 45.62
CA LEU A 31 24.99 -13.37 44.37
C LEU A 31 24.11 -13.67 43.15
N ILE A 32 23.27 -14.71 43.23
CA ILE A 32 22.35 -15.06 42.13
C ILE A 32 21.40 -13.89 41.81
N GLN A 33 20.91 -13.20 42.85
CA GLN A 33 20.01 -12.05 42.69
C GLN A 33 20.70 -10.89 41.96
N GLU A 34 21.93 -10.54 42.35
CA GLU A 34 22.71 -9.49 41.67
C GLU A 34 23.00 -9.84 40.20
N PHE A 35 23.36 -11.09 39.90
CA PHE A 35 23.55 -11.52 38.51
C PHE A 35 22.27 -11.40 37.69
N ARG A 36 21.11 -11.80 38.25
CA ARG A 36 19.81 -11.71 37.57
C ARG A 36 19.41 -10.25 37.33
N VAL A 37 19.56 -9.38 38.33
CA VAL A 37 19.26 -7.95 38.22
C VAL A 37 20.18 -7.27 37.21
N SER A 38 21.48 -7.59 37.22
CA SER A 38 22.45 -7.07 36.27
C SER A 38 22.10 -7.46 34.82
N SER A 39 21.68 -8.72 34.59
CA SER A 39 21.24 -9.14 33.27
C SER A 39 19.98 -8.41 32.79
N ILE A 40 19.04 -8.10 33.69
CA ILE A 40 17.82 -7.36 33.35
C ILE A 40 18.14 -5.89 33.05
N LYS A 41 18.96 -5.24 33.89
CA LYS A 41 19.43 -3.87 33.66
C LYS A 41 20.17 -3.72 32.33
N LYS A 42 20.99 -4.70 31.95
CA LYS A 42 21.67 -4.69 30.63
C LYS A 42 20.69 -4.72 29.46
N LYS A 43 19.65 -5.57 29.53
CA LYS A 43 18.60 -5.61 28.49
C LYS A 43 17.79 -4.31 28.47
N TYR A 44 17.46 -3.77 29.65
CA TYR A 44 16.77 -2.49 29.79
C TYR A 44 17.58 -1.33 29.17
N ASN A 45 18.86 -1.20 29.53
CA ASN A 45 19.72 -0.16 28.98
C ASN A 45 19.97 -0.33 27.48
N LYS A 46 20.06 -1.57 26.97
CA LYS A 46 20.21 -1.82 25.53
C LYS A 46 18.97 -1.41 24.72
N LEU A 47 17.78 -1.52 25.30
CA LEU A 47 16.55 -1.00 24.69
C LEU A 47 16.47 0.53 24.72
N LEU A 48 17.23 1.16 25.62
CA LEU A 48 17.30 2.63 25.78
C LEU A 48 18.57 3.26 25.20
N GLU A 49 19.46 2.46 24.58
CA GLU A 49 20.79 2.90 24.15
C GLU A 49 20.72 3.98 23.05
N ASP A 50 19.71 3.88 22.18
CA ASP A 50 19.42 4.89 21.15
C ASP A 50 18.52 6.04 21.64
N SER A 51 17.92 5.90 22.83
CA SER A 51 17.00 6.90 23.40
C SER A 51 17.71 7.70 24.48
N LYS A 52 18.21 8.89 24.15
CA LYS A 52 18.94 9.78 25.07
C LYS A 52 18.10 10.11 26.32
N GLY A 53 18.26 9.34 27.39
CA GLY A 53 17.70 9.63 28.71
C GLY A 53 16.17 9.54 28.85
N THR A 54 15.48 9.03 27.83
CA THR A 54 14.01 8.90 27.81
C THR A 54 13.56 7.55 28.35
N SER A 55 12.39 7.53 28.99
CA SER A 55 11.85 6.29 29.58
C SER A 55 11.32 5.36 28.49
N LEU A 56 11.30 4.04 28.72
CA LEU A 56 10.71 3.08 27.77
C LEU A 56 9.24 3.42 27.47
N GLU A 57 8.54 3.94 28.47
CA GLU A 57 7.17 4.40 28.37
C GLU A 57 7.05 5.56 27.37
N GLU A 58 7.97 6.52 27.42
CA GLU A 58 8.01 7.64 26.48
C GLU A 58 8.30 7.20 25.03
N ILE A 59 9.22 6.24 24.85
CA ILE A 59 9.48 5.65 23.52
C ILE A 59 8.22 4.96 22.99
N LEU A 60 7.53 4.21 23.86
CA LEU A 60 6.29 3.53 23.49
C LEU A 60 5.19 4.53 23.10
N PHE A 61 5.02 5.61 23.87
CA PHE A 61 4.07 6.67 23.54
C PHE A 61 4.41 7.37 22.23
N ASN A 62 5.68 7.72 22.01
CA ASN A 62 6.12 8.32 20.74
C ASN A 62 5.84 7.37 19.57
N HIS A 63 6.12 6.08 19.72
CA HIS A 63 5.87 5.11 18.66
C HIS A 63 4.38 4.87 18.41
N LEU A 64 3.53 4.93 19.45
CA LEU A 64 2.08 4.88 19.30
C LEU A 64 1.54 6.11 18.54
N ASP A 65 2.07 7.29 18.81
CA ASP A 65 1.73 8.52 18.08
C ASP A 65 2.21 8.47 16.63
N GLU A 66 3.44 8.01 16.37
CA GLU A 66 3.94 7.75 15.02
C GLU A 66 3.05 6.76 14.28
N MET A 67 2.68 5.64 14.90
CA MET A 67 1.77 4.66 14.30
C MET A 67 0.40 5.27 13.96
N LYS A 68 -0.10 6.17 14.80
CA LYS A 68 -1.36 6.88 14.54
C LYS A 68 -1.22 7.82 13.33
N ASN A 69 -0.12 8.57 13.25
CA ASN A 69 0.16 9.45 12.11
C ASN A 69 0.29 8.66 10.81
N VAL A 70 1.05 7.56 10.81
CA VAL A 70 1.18 6.65 9.65
C VAL A 70 -0.18 6.11 9.23
N LYS A 71 -1.05 5.75 10.19
CA LYS A 71 -2.41 5.28 9.87
C LYS A 71 -3.27 6.36 9.21
N GLU A 72 -3.11 7.62 9.62
CA GLU A 72 -3.78 8.76 9.00
C GLU A 72 -3.24 9.01 7.58
N GLU A 73 -1.93 9.00 7.37
CA GLU A 73 -1.31 9.11 6.03
C GLU A 73 -1.77 7.99 5.09
N VAL A 74 -1.81 6.74 5.56
CA VAL A 74 -2.30 5.61 4.76
C VAL A 74 -3.76 5.81 4.36
N LYS A 75 -4.59 6.37 5.25
CA LYS A 75 -5.98 6.69 4.93
C LYS A 75 -6.08 7.77 3.86
N GLU A 76 -5.25 8.81 3.95
CA GLU A 76 -5.19 9.87 2.93
C GLU A 76 -4.73 9.35 1.57
N VAL A 77 -3.67 8.54 1.53
CA VAL A 77 -3.18 7.89 0.31
C VAL A 77 -4.27 7.02 -0.32
N LYS A 78 -5.00 6.25 0.49
CA LYS A 78 -6.13 5.43 0.00
C LYS A 78 -7.24 6.29 -0.60
N ASN A 79 -7.59 7.40 0.06
CA ASN A 79 -8.60 8.33 -0.47
C ASN A 79 -8.13 8.97 -1.78
N TYR A 80 -6.87 9.38 -1.85
CA TYR A 80 -6.28 9.95 -3.06
C TYR A 80 -6.29 8.95 -4.23
N ALA A 81 -5.90 7.70 -3.98
CA ALA A 81 -5.95 6.64 -4.98
C ALA A 81 -7.39 6.37 -5.47
N SER A 82 -8.37 6.35 -4.55
CA SER A 82 -9.78 6.20 -4.92
C SER A 82 -10.29 7.38 -5.77
N ASN A 83 -9.84 8.60 -5.48
CA ASN A 83 -10.20 9.78 -6.26
C ASN A 83 -9.60 9.73 -7.67
N ILE A 84 -8.36 9.24 -7.81
CA ILE A 84 -7.75 9.01 -9.11
C ILE A 84 -8.54 7.96 -9.90
N ASP A 85 -8.87 6.82 -9.29
CA ASP A 85 -9.64 5.75 -9.95
C ASP A 85 -10.99 6.27 -10.48
N ASN A 86 -11.70 7.04 -9.67
CA ASN A 86 -12.97 7.67 -10.08
C ASN A 86 -12.80 8.65 -11.25
N ARG A 87 -11.70 9.41 -11.29
CA ARG A 87 -11.40 10.32 -12.41
C ARG A 87 -10.98 9.58 -13.67
N LEU A 88 -10.23 8.49 -13.54
CA LEU A 88 -9.79 7.68 -14.67
C LEU A 88 -10.98 6.99 -15.36
N LYS A 89 -11.97 6.50 -14.60
CA LYS A 89 -13.18 5.87 -15.15
C LYS A 89 -13.94 6.74 -16.15
N THR A 90 -13.92 8.06 -15.97
CA THR A 90 -14.60 9.03 -16.84
C THR A 90 -13.66 9.75 -17.80
N SER A 91 -12.35 9.46 -17.74
CA SER A 91 -11.36 10.01 -18.66
C SER A 91 -11.32 9.22 -19.96
N ILE A 92 -11.05 9.89 -21.07
CA ILE A 92 -10.82 9.22 -22.35
C ILE A 92 -9.56 8.38 -22.25
N GLN A 93 -9.71 7.07 -22.44
CA GLN A 93 -8.61 6.11 -22.38
C GLN A 93 -8.63 5.08 -23.51
N ARG A 94 -9.73 5.02 -24.27
CA ARG A 94 -9.91 4.14 -25.42
C ARG A 94 -10.01 4.97 -26.69
N VAL A 95 -9.04 4.82 -27.58
CA VAL A 95 -8.96 5.58 -28.83
C VAL A 95 -8.91 4.64 -30.03
N GLY A 96 -9.73 4.92 -31.03
CA GLY A 96 -9.76 4.19 -32.30
C GLY A 96 -9.93 5.16 -33.46
N MET A 97 -9.11 4.99 -34.51
CA MET A 97 -9.16 5.84 -35.70
C MET A 97 -9.26 4.98 -36.96
N ILE A 98 -10.12 5.40 -37.89
CA ILE A 98 -10.26 4.88 -39.25
C ILE A 98 -10.04 6.03 -40.23
N ARG A 99 -9.33 5.76 -41.33
CA ARG A 99 -9.18 6.67 -42.47
C ARG A 99 -9.81 6.03 -43.69
N TYR A 100 -10.43 6.84 -44.53
CA TYR A 100 -11.20 6.37 -45.68
C TYR A 100 -11.39 7.48 -46.73
N ASN A 101 -11.89 7.09 -47.90
CA ASN A 101 -12.40 8.00 -48.91
C ASN A 101 -13.92 8.11 -48.78
N ALA A 102 -14.41 9.29 -48.39
CA ALA A 102 -15.86 9.55 -48.32
C ALA A 102 -16.49 9.73 -49.71
N PHE A 103 -15.67 10.02 -50.73
CA PHE A 103 -16.09 10.27 -52.10
C PHE A 103 -15.12 9.59 -53.08
N ASP A 104 -15.64 8.88 -54.07
CA ASP A 104 -14.85 8.08 -55.04
C ASP A 104 -13.85 8.89 -55.89
N ASP A 105 -14.05 10.21 -55.93
CA ASP A 105 -13.30 11.17 -56.75
C ASP A 105 -12.07 11.79 -56.05
N MET A 106 -11.69 11.26 -54.88
CA MET A 106 -10.54 11.69 -54.08
C MET A 106 -9.44 10.63 -54.09
N GLY A 107 -8.27 10.96 -54.65
CA GLY A 107 -7.16 10.01 -54.76
C GLY A 107 -6.40 9.70 -53.45
N SER A 108 -6.93 10.06 -52.27
CA SER A 108 -6.27 9.88 -50.97
C SER A 108 -7.27 9.83 -49.81
N ASP A 109 -7.04 8.93 -48.84
CA ASP A 109 -7.84 8.72 -47.61
C ASP A 109 -7.75 9.92 -46.64
N LEU A 110 -8.31 11.05 -47.06
CA LEU A 110 -8.30 12.32 -46.34
C LEU A 110 -9.47 12.43 -45.34
N SER A 111 -10.50 11.59 -45.48
CA SER A 111 -11.58 11.51 -44.51
C SER A 111 -11.18 10.59 -43.35
N PHE A 112 -11.73 10.86 -42.16
CA PHE A 112 -11.43 10.06 -40.98
C PHE A 112 -12.60 9.99 -40.01
N SER A 113 -12.60 8.95 -39.17
CA SER A 113 -13.46 8.83 -38.00
C SER A 113 -12.63 8.41 -36.80
N VAL A 114 -12.74 9.16 -35.69
CA VAL A 114 -12.01 8.94 -34.45
C VAL A 114 -13.00 8.77 -33.32
N ALA A 115 -12.96 7.62 -32.64
CA ALA A 115 -13.70 7.38 -31.41
C ALA A 115 -12.80 7.62 -30.20
N LEU A 116 -13.29 8.42 -29.27
CA LEU A 116 -12.68 8.77 -27.99
C LEU A 116 -13.64 8.32 -26.89
N LEU A 117 -13.32 7.22 -26.21
CA LEU A 117 -14.18 6.60 -25.21
C LEU A 117 -13.47 6.47 -23.85
N ASP A 118 -14.27 6.51 -22.79
CA ASP A 118 -13.87 6.19 -21.42
C ASP A 118 -13.90 4.67 -21.13
N ASP A 119 -13.75 4.28 -19.87
CA ASP A 119 -13.78 2.87 -19.45
C ASP A 119 -15.14 2.20 -19.66
N ASN A 120 -16.22 2.98 -19.65
CA ASN A 120 -17.58 2.52 -19.86
C ASN A 120 -17.99 2.55 -21.33
N ASN A 121 -17.06 2.79 -22.27
CA ASN A 121 -17.34 2.98 -23.70
C ASN A 121 -18.23 4.19 -23.98
N THR A 122 -18.20 5.20 -23.12
CA THR A 122 -18.94 6.45 -23.27
C THR A 122 -17.98 7.56 -23.68
N GLY A 123 -18.42 8.45 -24.56
CA GLY A 123 -17.60 9.54 -25.08
C GLY A 123 -18.14 10.11 -26.37
N ILE A 124 -17.27 10.28 -27.36
CA ILE A 124 -17.61 10.92 -28.63
C ILE A 124 -16.94 10.21 -29.80
N VAL A 125 -17.63 10.15 -30.93
CA VAL A 125 -17.03 9.88 -32.23
C VAL A 125 -17.03 11.15 -33.08
N ILE A 126 -15.87 11.47 -33.65
CA ILE A 126 -15.67 12.63 -34.51
C ILE A 126 -15.32 12.12 -35.90
N SER A 127 -16.09 12.56 -36.89
CA SER A 127 -15.86 12.21 -38.29
C SER A 127 -15.62 13.45 -39.11
N ASN A 128 -14.62 13.41 -39.99
CA ASN A 128 -14.36 14.45 -40.97
C ASN A 128 -14.53 13.86 -42.37
N LEU A 129 -15.42 14.46 -43.16
CA LEU A 129 -15.60 14.14 -44.56
C LEU A 129 -14.88 15.21 -45.39
N PHE A 130 -13.85 14.79 -46.12
CA PHE A 130 -13.05 15.67 -46.96
C PHE A 130 -13.59 15.69 -48.39
N GLY A 131 -14.19 16.82 -48.80
CA GLY A 131 -14.70 17.07 -50.15
C GLY A 131 -13.72 17.91 -50.99
N ARG A 132 -14.11 18.23 -52.24
CA ARG A 132 -13.22 18.94 -53.20
C ARG A 132 -12.93 20.37 -52.79
N ASN A 133 -13.95 21.04 -52.26
CA ASN A 133 -13.91 22.47 -51.93
C ASN A 133 -14.13 22.73 -50.44
N GLU A 134 -14.61 21.74 -49.69
CA GLU A 134 -14.96 21.88 -48.28
C GLU A 134 -14.70 20.58 -47.50
N SER A 135 -14.54 20.72 -46.20
CA SER A 135 -14.40 19.60 -45.27
C SER A 135 -15.40 19.81 -44.14
N ILE A 136 -16.23 18.80 -43.90
CA ILE A 136 -17.30 18.87 -42.90
C ILE A 136 -16.96 17.93 -41.75
N THR A 137 -17.04 18.45 -40.53
CA THR A 137 -16.80 17.67 -39.31
C THR A 137 -18.11 17.44 -38.56
N TYR A 138 -18.35 16.19 -38.18
CA TYR A 138 -19.47 15.76 -37.36
C TYR A 138 -18.96 15.23 -36.03
N GLY A 139 -19.68 15.52 -34.95
CA GLY A 139 -19.47 14.93 -33.64
C GLY A 139 -20.76 14.28 -33.17
N LYS A 140 -20.69 13.01 -32.78
CA LYS A 140 -21.83 12.26 -32.25
C LYS A 140 -21.49 11.69 -30.88
N PRO A 141 -22.36 11.86 -29.86
CA PRO A 141 -22.15 11.25 -28.56
C PRO A 141 -22.25 9.74 -28.66
N VAL A 142 -21.44 9.04 -27.87
CA VAL A 142 -21.47 7.58 -27.72
C VAL A 142 -21.74 7.28 -26.26
N ILE A 143 -22.74 6.46 -25.96
CA ILE A 143 -23.12 6.01 -24.62
C ILE A 143 -23.05 4.49 -24.63
N ASN A 144 -22.22 3.91 -23.75
CA ASN A 144 -22.02 2.46 -23.65
C ASN A 144 -21.67 1.76 -24.98
N GLY A 145 -21.00 2.47 -25.90
CA GLY A 145 -20.60 1.98 -27.21
C GLY A 145 -21.67 2.09 -28.30
N GLU A 146 -22.80 2.73 -28.02
CA GLU A 146 -23.89 2.99 -28.99
C GLU A 146 -24.19 4.50 -29.07
N SER A 147 -24.94 4.93 -30.10
CA SER A 147 -25.34 6.33 -30.27
C SER A 147 -26.80 6.40 -30.68
N ASP A 148 -27.53 7.37 -30.14
CA ASP A 148 -28.89 7.70 -30.57
C ASP A 148 -28.92 8.27 -32.00
N TYR A 149 -27.77 8.77 -32.48
CA TYR A 149 -27.61 9.26 -33.83
C TYR A 149 -27.16 8.13 -34.75
N LYS A 150 -27.70 8.10 -35.97
CA LYS A 150 -27.29 7.12 -36.99
C LYS A 150 -25.78 7.24 -37.26
N LEU A 151 -25.06 6.16 -37.01
CA LEU A 151 -23.62 6.07 -37.24
C LEU A 151 -23.32 5.60 -38.68
N SER A 152 -22.21 6.08 -39.25
CA SER A 152 -21.65 5.53 -40.48
C SER A 152 -20.91 4.21 -40.19
N ILE A 153 -20.59 3.45 -41.24
CA ILE A 153 -19.85 2.20 -41.11
C ILE A 153 -18.46 2.48 -40.48
N GLU A 154 -17.82 3.57 -40.89
CA GLU A 154 -16.50 3.99 -40.46
C GLU A 154 -16.51 4.46 -38.98
N GLU A 155 -17.58 5.13 -38.56
CA GLU A 155 -17.80 5.51 -37.16
C GLU A 155 -17.94 4.27 -36.26
N ILE A 156 -18.73 3.29 -36.69
CA ILE A 156 -18.89 2.00 -35.99
C ILE A 156 -17.55 1.29 -35.89
N GLN A 157 -16.79 1.23 -36.98
CA GLN A 157 -15.47 0.60 -36.99
C GLN A 157 -14.47 1.32 -36.06
N ALA A 158 -14.52 2.66 -35.98
CA ALA A 158 -13.68 3.44 -35.09
C ALA A 158 -14.00 3.13 -33.61
N ILE A 159 -15.29 3.05 -33.26
CA ILE A 159 -15.77 2.66 -31.92
C ILE A 159 -15.30 1.24 -31.59
N ASP A 160 -15.50 0.28 -32.48
CA ASP A 160 -15.07 -1.11 -32.27
C ASP A 160 -13.55 -1.25 -32.13
N ARG A 161 -12.78 -0.42 -32.83
CA ARG A 161 -11.32 -0.36 -32.70
C ARG A 161 -10.91 0.22 -31.34
N ALA A 162 -11.58 1.28 -30.89
CA ALA A 162 -11.33 1.87 -29.57
C ALA A 162 -11.58 0.85 -28.45
N LYS A 163 -12.69 0.10 -28.55
CA LYS A 163 -13.04 -0.99 -27.60
C LYS A 163 -11.98 -2.09 -27.58
N ARG A 164 -11.49 -2.52 -28.74
CA ARG A 164 -10.48 -3.59 -28.86
C ARG A 164 -9.08 -3.19 -28.42
N ASN A 165 -8.66 -1.95 -28.65
CA ASN A 165 -7.34 -1.47 -28.22
C ASN A 165 -7.13 -1.57 -26.71
N SER A 166 -8.20 -1.44 -25.91
CA SER A 166 -8.19 -1.71 -24.46
C SER A 166 -7.81 -3.15 -24.14
N LEU A 167 -8.44 -4.14 -24.81
CA LEU A 167 -8.17 -5.56 -24.59
C LEU A 167 -6.74 -5.95 -25.00
N TYR A 168 -6.22 -5.37 -26.08
CA TYR A 168 -4.88 -5.69 -26.57
C TYR A 168 -3.77 -5.21 -25.63
N MET A 169 -3.98 -4.08 -24.96
CA MET A 169 -3.05 -3.55 -23.96
C MET A 169 -3.12 -4.33 -22.64
N GLU A 170 -4.32 -4.70 -22.19
CA GLU A 170 -4.51 -5.56 -21.00
C GLU A 170 -3.84 -6.93 -21.15
N ASP A 171 -4.02 -7.59 -22.30
CA ASP A 171 -3.41 -8.90 -22.57
C ASP A 171 -1.88 -8.83 -22.65
N LYS A 172 -1.33 -7.75 -23.21
CA LYS A 172 0.12 -7.52 -23.26
C LYS A 172 0.69 -7.26 -21.86
N MET A 173 -0.01 -6.48 -21.03
CA MET A 173 0.39 -6.25 -19.64
C MET A 173 0.35 -7.53 -18.80
N ARG A 174 -0.70 -8.36 -18.93
CA ARG A 174 -0.80 -9.65 -18.22
C ARG A 174 0.32 -10.63 -18.58
N LYS A 175 0.78 -10.61 -19.84
CA LYS A 175 1.91 -11.43 -20.29
C LYS A 175 3.27 -10.92 -19.84
N ALA A 176 3.41 -9.62 -19.56
CA ALA A 176 4.68 -9.02 -19.12
C ALA A 176 4.97 -9.19 -17.62
N VAL A 177 3.96 -9.54 -16.81
CA VAL A 177 4.06 -9.73 -15.36
C VAL A 177 4.28 -11.21 -14.98
N LYS A 178 4.12 -12.14 -15.94
CA LYS A 178 4.48 -13.55 -15.78
C LYS A 178 5.88 -13.82 -16.29
#